data_AF-A0A832HL29-F1
#
_entry.id   AF-A0A832HL29-F1
#
_cell.length_a   1.000
_cell.length_b   1.000
_cell.length_c   1.000
_cell.angle_alpha   90.00
_cell.angle_beta   90.00
_cell.angle_gamma   90.00
#
_symmetry.space_group_name_H-M   'P 1'
#
loop_
_entity.id
_entity.type
_entity.pdbx_description
1 polymer ?
#
loop_
_entity_poly.entity_id
_entity_poly.type
_entity_poly.pdbx_seq_one_letter_code
_entity_poly.pdbx_strand_id
1 'polypeptide(L)'
;MAAPSGINSGNPKSRKRGFDLFRPVSVKPDGTRIQSPNWCVRFQHQGKRTCRSLHTGDYRLAAVVFSRRSLQAMGLVGVRNPFKELCGWLRAHGVRDFKPVHYLRKCFGSLAVADHGIFIASKLLGHADIGLTASTYAGQVD
;
A
#
# COMPACT_ATOMS: atom_id res chain seq x y z
N MET A 1 -48.34 -28.57 -6.39
CA MET A 1 -47.29 -28.15 -5.44
C MET A 1 -46.08 -27.68 -6.24
N ALA A 2 -45.86 -26.36 -6.34
CA ALA A 2 -44.66 -25.79 -6.96
C ALA A 2 -44.09 -24.76 -5.97
N ALA A 3 -42.83 -24.96 -5.57
CA ALA A 3 -42.19 -24.20 -4.50
C ALA A 3 -41.93 -22.74 -4.90
N PRO A 4 -42.13 -21.76 -4.00
CA PRO A 4 -41.85 -20.36 -4.29
C PRO A 4 -40.35 -20.07 -4.14
N SER A 5 -39.61 -19.99 -5.25
CA SER A 5 -38.23 -19.49 -5.24
C SER A 5 -38.21 -17.97 -5.14
N GLY A 6 -38.52 -17.45 -3.95
CA GLY A 6 -38.36 -16.05 -3.61
C GLY A 6 -36.88 -15.68 -3.51
N ILE A 7 -36.36 -14.95 -4.49
CA ILE A 7 -35.12 -14.19 -4.30
C ILE A 7 -35.53 -12.78 -3.94
N ASN A 8 -35.49 -12.47 -2.65
CA ASN A 8 -35.64 -11.11 -2.13
C ASN A 8 -34.56 -10.21 -2.75
N SER A 9 -34.91 -9.44 -3.76
CA SER A 9 -34.10 -8.34 -4.27
C SER A 9 -34.12 -7.21 -3.25
N GLY A 10 -33.25 -7.30 -2.26
CA GLY A 10 -33.01 -6.25 -1.27
C GLY A 10 -32.81 -4.91 -1.96
N ASN A 11 -33.62 -3.93 -1.55
CA ASN A 11 -33.60 -2.55 -2.04
C ASN A 11 -32.16 -1.99 -1.97
N PRO A 12 -31.58 -1.40 -3.05
CA PRO A 12 -30.19 -0.95 -3.01
C PRO A 12 -30.06 0.28 -2.09
N LYS A 13 -29.65 0.01 -0.85
CA LYS A 13 -29.36 1.03 0.17
C LYS A 13 -28.12 1.84 -0.20
N SER A 14 -28.37 3.13 -0.42
CA SER A 14 -27.44 4.27 -0.38
C SER A 14 -26.28 4.28 -1.38
N ARG A 15 -26.15 5.44 -2.06
CA ARG A 15 -25.00 5.84 -2.89
C ARG A 15 -23.73 5.88 -2.06
N LYS A 16 -23.08 4.73 -1.81
CA LYS A 16 -21.70 4.71 -1.36
C LYS A 16 -20.82 4.84 -2.60
N ARG A 17 -19.84 5.75 -2.55
CA ARG A 17 -18.70 5.76 -3.50
C ARG A 17 -17.99 4.42 -3.30
N GLY A 18 -18.44 3.40 -4.01
CA GLY A 18 -18.31 2.01 -3.58
C GLY A 18 -17.59 1.19 -4.61
N PHE A 19 -16.45 0.64 -4.22
CA PHE A 19 -15.89 -0.50 -4.90
C PHE A 19 -16.79 -1.70 -4.55
N ASP A 20 -17.35 -2.37 -5.57
CA ASP A 20 -18.26 -3.50 -5.36
C ASP A 20 -17.58 -4.79 -5.83
N LEU A 21 -17.50 -5.78 -4.94
CA LEU A 21 -17.10 -7.14 -5.30
C LEU A 21 -18.35 -7.94 -5.68
N PHE A 22 -18.41 -8.45 -6.91
CA PHE A 22 -19.59 -9.15 -7.44
C PHE A 22 -19.20 -10.21 -8.48
N ARG A 23 -20.12 -11.13 -8.78
CA ARG A 23 -20.00 -12.05 -9.92
C ARG A 23 -20.88 -11.56 -11.07
N PRO A 24 -20.33 -11.32 -12.28
CA PRO A 24 -21.13 -10.95 -13.45
C PRO A 24 -22.14 -12.03 -13.78
N VAL A 25 -23.34 -11.61 -14.17
CA VAL A 25 -24.40 -12.48 -14.68
C VAL A 25 -24.77 -11.95 -16.07
N SER A 26 -24.68 -12.81 -17.07
CA SER A 26 -25.18 -12.53 -18.42
C SER A 26 -26.55 -13.18 -18.56
N VAL A 27 -27.49 -12.44 -19.17
CA VAL A 27 -28.81 -12.96 -19.52
C VAL A 27 -28.81 -13.17 -21.02
N LYS A 28 -28.99 -14.41 -21.47
CA LYS A 28 -29.11 -14.74 -22.89
C LYS A 28 -30.51 -14.37 -23.41
N PRO A 29 -30.69 -14.23 -24.73
CA PRO A 29 -32.01 -13.97 -25.33
C PRO A 29 -33.08 -15.02 -25.00
N ASP A 30 -32.65 -16.25 -24.69
CA ASP A 30 -33.49 -17.37 -24.25
C ASP A 30 -33.96 -17.25 -22.78
N GLY A 31 -33.60 -16.17 -22.07
CA GLY A 31 -33.92 -15.94 -20.67
C GLY A 31 -33.02 -16.69 -19.68
N THR A 32 -32.10 -17.53 -20.16
CA THR A 32 -31.16 -18.24 -19.29
C THR A 32 -30.14 -17.27 -18.69
N ARG A 33 -29.87 -17.44 -17.39
CA ARG A 33 -28.90 -16.63 -16.65
C ARG A 33 -27.62 -17.42 -16.47
N ILE A 34 -26.53 -16.93 -17.04
CA ILE A 34 -25.20 -17.53 -16.92
C ILE A 34 -24.34 -16.66 -16.01
N GLN A 35 -23.95 -17.21 -14.87
CA GLN A 35 -23.00 -16.56 -13.96
C GLN A 35 -21.57 -16.80 -14.44
N SER A 36 -20.74 -15.77 -14.40
CA SER A 36 -19.31 -15.91 -14.67
C SER A 36 -18.65 -16.78 -13.60
N PRO A 37 -17.69 -17.66 -13.98
CA PRO A 37 -16.95 -18.46 -13.01
C PRO A 37 -16.09 -17.60 -12.08
N ASN A 38 -15.74 -16.38 -12.49
CA ASN A 38 -14.81 -15.52 -11.78
C ASN A 38 -15.51 -14.38 -11.04
N TRP A 39 -14.96 -14.02 -9.88
CA TRP A 39 -15.28 -12.79 -9.18
C TRP A 39 -14.71 -11.57 -9.90
N CYS A 40 -15.43 -10.46 -9.84
CA CYS A 40 -15.04 -9.19 -10.45
C CYS A 40 -15.18 -8.04 -9.44
N VAL A 41 -14.35 -7.02 -9.63
CA VAL A 41 -14.48 -5.74 -8.92
C VAL A 41 -15.04 -4.70 -9.88
N ARG A 42 -16.08 -4.00 -9.43
CA ARG A 42 -16.62 -2.80 -10.04
C ARG A 42 -16.09 -1.60 -9.30
N PHE A 43 -15.66 -0.60 -10.03
CA PHE A 43 -15.35 0.70 -9.43
C PHE A 43 -15.70 1.82 -10.39
N GLN A 44 -15.97 2.99 -9.81
CA GLN A 44 -16.24 4.21 -10.56
C GLN A 44 -15.21 5.27 -10.17
N HIS A 45 -14.50 5.78 -11.17
CA HIS A 45 -13.49 6.83 -10.98
C HIS A 45 -13.66 7.88 -12.08
N GLN A 46 -13.74 9.17 -11.69
CA GLN A 46 -13.94 10.30 -12.61
C GLN A 46 -15.10 10.08 -13.59
N GLY A 47 -16.24 9.59 -13.10
CA GLY A 47 -17.43 9.33 -13.91
C GLY A 47 -17.36 8.05 -14.76
N LYS A 48 -16.18 7.46 -14.99
CA LYS A 48 -16.02 6.21 -15.74
C LYS A 48 -16.26 5.00 -14.83
N ARG A 49 -17.07 4.04 -15.30
CA ARG A 49 -17.30 2.76 -14.63
C ARG A 49 -16.46 1.68 -15.28
N THR A 50 -15.73 0.94 -14.49
CA THR A 50 -14.83 -0.13 -14.95
C THR A 50 -15.07 -1.40 -14.14
N CYS A 51 -15.04 -2.54 -14.84
CA CYS A 51 -15.12 -3.87 -14.26
C CYS A 51 -13.81 -4.60 -14.54
N ARG A 52 -13.23 -5.26 -13.53
CA ARG A 52 -12.04 -6.10 -13.70
C ARG A 52 -12.28 -7.48 -13.08
N SER A 53 -11.99 -8.53 -13.84
CA SER A 53 -11.98 -9.91 -13.37
C SER A 53 -10.81 -10.13 -12.41
N LEU A 54 -11.07 -10.80 -11.29
CA LEU A 54 -10.05 -11.26 -10.34
C LEU A 54 -9.51 -12.65 -10.69
N HIS A 55 -9.99 -13.27 -11.78
CA HIS A 55 -9.55 -14.59 -12.28
C HIS A 55 -9.60 -15.70 -11.21
N THR A 56 -10.51 -15.56 -10.25
CA THR A 56 -10.73 -16.57 -9.20
C THR A 56 -12.22 -16.79 -9.00
N GLY A 57 -12.60 -18.06 -8.89
CA GLY A 57 -13.95 -18.45 -8.46
C GLY A 57 -14.12 -18.44 -6.94
N ASP A 58 -13.04 -18.46 -6.16
CA ASP A 58 -13.14 -18.48 -4.70
C ASP A 58 -13.40 -17.07 -4.14
N TYR A 59 -14.47 -16.93 -3.37
CA TYR A 59 -14.84 -15.68 -2.70
C TYR A 59 -13.80 -15.23 -1.67
N ARG A 60 -13.18 -16.18 -0.94
CA ARG A 60 -12.21 -15.84 0.11
C ARG A 60 -10.96 -15.21 -0.50
N LEU A 61 -10.44 -15.82 -1.56
CA LEU A 61 -9.33 -15.28 -2.35
C LEU A 61 -9.72 -13.94 -2.99
N ALA A 62 -10.93 -13.84 -3.55
CA ALA A 62 -11.44 -12.60 -4.12
C ALA A 62 -11.52 -11.47 -3.08
N ALA A 63 -11.95 -11.75 -1.85
CA ALA A 63 -12.04 -10.79 -0.75
C ALA A 63 -10.66 -10.35 -0.25
N VAL A 64 -9.68 -11.26 -0.21
CA VAL A 64 -8.29 -10.94 0.15
C VAL A 64 -7.66 -10.05 -0.92
N VAL A 65 -7.87 -10.36 -2.21
CA VAL A 65 -7.41 -9.53 -3.32
C VAL A 65 -8.14 -8.18 -3.33
N PHE A 66 -9.42 -8.17 -2.99
CA PHE A 66 -10.16 -6.93 -2.80
C PHE A 66 -9.66 -6.10 -1.61
N SER A 67 -9.04 -6.74 -0.61
CA SER A 67 -8.47 -6.04 0.55
C SER A 67 -7.20 -5.27 0.16
N ARG A 68 -7.17 -3.99 0.51
CA ARG A 68 -6.08 -2.98 0.56
C ARG A 68 -4.77 -3.20 -0.23
N ARG A 69 -4.10 -4.36 -0.12
CA ARG A 69 -2.86 -4.68 -0.84
C ARG A 69 -3.06 -4.78 -2.36
N SER A 70 -4.16 -5.33 -2.86
CA SER A 70 -4.33 -5.43 -4.33
C SER A 70 -5.00 -4.20 -4.94
N LEU A 71 -5.71 -3.38 -4.14
CA LEU A 71 -6.08 -2.02 -4.54
C LEU A 71 -4.84 -1.11 -4.69
N GLN A 72 -3.78 -1.33 -3.88
CA GLN A 72 -2.48 -0.70 -4.06
C GLN A 72 -1.77 -1.20 -5.33
N ALA A 73 -1.74 -2.52 -5.58
CA ALA A 73 -1.13 -3.10 -6.79
C ALA A 73 -1.84 -2.66 -8.10
N MET A 74 -3.14 -2.36 -8.04
CA MET A 74 -3.93 -1.82 -9.15
C MET A 74 -3.86 -0.29 -9.29
N GLY A 75 -3.09 0.42 -8.46
CA GLY A 75 -2.91 1.87 -8.52
C GLY A 75 -4.13 2.70 -8.07
N LEU A 76 -5.08 2.09 -7.34
CA LEU A 76 -6.37 2.70 -6.97
C LEU A 76 -6.38 3.31 -5.56
N VAL A 77 -5.36 3.05 -4.74
CA VAL A 77 -5.16 3.65 -3.42
C VAL A 77 -3.73 4.19 -3.34
N GLY A 78 -3.58 5.42 -2.84
CA GLY A 78 -2.34 6.20 -2.89
C GLY A 78 -1.08 5.42 -2.47
N VAL A 79 -0.03 5.57 -3.27
CA VAL A 79 1.33 5.07 -2.99
C VAL A 79 1.71 5.50 -1.58
N ARG A 80 1.94 4.54 -0.68
CA ARG A 80 2.57 4.85 0.61
C ARG A 80 3.92 5.46 0.29
N ASN A 81 4.15 6.69 0.70
CA ASN A 81 5.47 7.27 0.65
C ASN A 81 6.19 6.85 1.94
N PRO A 82 7.01 5.77 1.92
CA PRO A 82 7.62 5.24 3.14
C PRO A 82 8.51 6.28 3.82
N PHE A 83 9.10 7.19 3.05
CA PHE A 83 9.88 8.30 3.58
C PHE A 83 9.02 9.25 4.42
N LYS A 84 7.79 9.54 3.98
CA LYS A 84 6.84 10.37 4.75
C LYS A 84 6.37 9.69 6.02
N GLU A 85 6.10 8.39 5.96
CA GLU A 85 5.71 7.59 7.13
C GLU A 85 6.84 7.55 8.17
N LEU A 86 8.07 7.27 7.73
CA LEU A 86 9.26 7.28 8.59
C LEU A 86 9.50 8.65 9.23
N CYS A 87 9.44 9.74 8.45
CA CYS A 87 9.60 11.09 8.99
C CYS A 87 8.53 11.42 10.05
N GLY A 88 7.29 10.96 9.84
CA GLY A 88 6.21 11.13 10.82
C GLY A 88 6.49 10.38 12.11
N TRP A 89 6.94 9.12 12.01
CA TRP A 89 7.30 8.29 13.16
C TRP A 89 8.45 8.90 13.96
N LEU A 90 9.51 9.37 13.29
CA LEU A 90 10.68 9.97 13.97
C LEU A 90 10.32 11.22 14.76
N ARG A 91 9.48 12.10 14.18
CA ARG A 91 9.01 13.31 14.87
C ARG A 91 8.16 12.99 16.08
N ALA A 92 7.32 11.95 16.00
CA ALA A 92 6.56 11.48 17.15
C ALA A 92 7.45 10.96 18.29
N HIS A 93 8.65 10.46 17.97
CA HIS A 93 9.65 10.01 18.94
C HIS A 93 10.65 11.11 19.36
N GLY A 94 10.35 12.37 19.07
CA GLY A 94 11.12 13.51 19.57
C GLY A 94 12.25 13.99 18.65
N VAL A 95 12.43 13.41 17.46
CA VAL A 95 13.39 13.94 16.47
C VAL A 95 12.84 15.23 15.86
N ARG A 96 13.38 16.37 16.31
CA ARG A 96 12.94 17.73 15.90
C ARG A 96 13.72 18.31 14.72
N ASP A 97 14.70 17.59 14.19
CA ASP A 97 15.51 18.05 13.07
C ASP A 97 14.64 18.31 11.82
N PHE A 98 15.00 19.33 11.05
CA PHE A 98 14.36 19.67 9.78
C PHE A 98 14.43 18.49 8.78
N LYS A 99 15.52 17.70 8.83
CA LYS A 99 15.73 16.49 8.02
C LYS A 99 15.91 15.26 8.93
N PRO A 100 14.82 14.65 9.45
CA PRO A 100 14.90 13.57 10.44
C PRO A 100 15.74 12.35 10.00
N VAL A 101 15.64 11.97 8.73
CA VAL A 101 16.42 10.84 8.19
C VAL A 101 17.91 11.19 8.07
N HIS A 102 18.23 12.45 7.73
CA HIS A 102 19.62 12.90 7.70
C HIS A 102 20.20 12.98 9.11
N TYR A 103 19.42 13.41 10.10
CA TYR A 103 19.79 13.37 11.51
C TYR A 103 20.15 11.95 11.96
N LEU A 104 19.30 10.95 11.68
CA LEU A 104 19.62 9.55 11.98
C LEU A 104 20.92 9.08 11.32
N ARG A 105 21.16 9.48 10.07
CA ARG A 105 22.41 9.18 9.37
C ARG A 105 23.61 9.78 10.08
N LYS A 106 23.47 10.98 10.68
CA LYS A 106 24.55 11.56 11.48
C LYS A 106 24.81 10.79 12.76
N CYS A 107 23.78 10.46 13.53
CA CYS A 107 23.92 9.64 14.72
C CYS A 107 24.60 8.29 14.41
N PHE A 108 24.15 7.62 13.34
CA PHE A 108 24.77 6.38 12.87
C PHE A 108 26.25 6.59 12.48
N GLY A 109 26.56 7.66 11.75
CA GLY A 109 27.94 7.98 11.36
C GLY A 109 28.85 8.20 12.57
N SER A 110 28.39 8.99 13.55
CA SER A 110 29.14 9.25 14.78
C SER A 110 29.38 7.98 15.60
N LEU A 111 28.35 7.14 15.78
CA LEU A 111 28.48 5.85 16.49
C LEU A 111 29.45 4.91 15.76
N ALA A 112 29.35 4.81 14.43
CA ALA A 112 30.26 3.98 13.64
C ALA A 112 31.72 4.44 13.73
N VAL A 113 31.97 5.75 13.81
CA VAL A 113 33.33 6.28 14.04
C VAL A 113 33.81 5.92 15.45
N ALA A 114 32.96 6.02 16.47
CA ALA A 114 33.30 5.67 17.84
C ALA A 114 33.61 4.18 18.02
N ASP A 115 32.80 3.30 17.43
CA ASP A 115 32.89 1.85 17.63
C ASP A 115 33.92 1.15 16.72
N HIS A 116 34.07 1.63 15.48
CA HIS A 116 34.82 0.91 14.43
C HIS A 116 35.90 1.77 13.76
N GLY A 117 36.01 3.03 14.15
CA GLY A 117 36.94 3.97 13.56
C GLY A 117 36.50 4.52 12.20
N ILE A 118 37.23 5.54 11.78
CA ILE A 118 36.82 6.43 10.70
C ILE A 118 36.78 5.78 9.30
N PHE A 119 37.66 4.82 9.04
CA PHE A 119 37.72 4.15 7.74
C PHE A 119 36.49 3.26 7.50
N ILE A 120 36.11 2.47 8.51
CA ILE A 120 34.92 1.60 8.45
C ILE A 120 33.66 2.46 8.36
N ALA A 121 33.55 3.50 9.18
CA ALA A 121 32.43 4.43 9.13
C ALA A 121 32.26 5.08 7.73
N SER A 122 33.37 5.48 7.09
CA SER A 122 33.35 6.05 5.74
C SER A 122 32.79 5.07 4.71
N LYS A 123 33.12 3.77 4.83
CA LYS A 123 32.56 2.72 3.96
C LYS A 123 31.08 2.47 4.22
N LEU A 124 30.65 2.44 5.49
CA LEU A 124 29.24 2.28 5.87
C LEU A 124 28.37 3.45 5.37
N LEU A 125 28.92 4.67 5.36
CA LEU A 125 28.24 5.87 4.86
C LEU A 125 28.32 6.02 3.33
N GLY A 126 29.17 5.24 2.66
CA GLY A 126 29.39 5.32 1.22
C GLY A 126 30.09 6.61 0.77
N HIS A 127 30.95 7.18 1.61
CA HIS A 127 31.72 8.38 1.24
C HIS A 127 32.97 7.99 0.44
N ALA A 128 33.19 8.69 -0.67
CA ALA A 128 34.37 8.51 -1.52
C ALA A 128 35.63 9.11 -0.88
N ASP A 129 35.47 10.18 -0.12
CA ASP A 129 36.55 10.84 0.63
C ASP A 129 36.33 10.67 2.14
N ILE A 130 37.37 10.20 2.82
CA ILE A 130 37.40 10.00 4.26
C ILE A 130 37.44 11.34 5.01
N GLY A 131 37.98 12.40 4.40
CA GLY A 131 38.03 13.75 4.97
C GLY A 131 36.64 14.30 5.29
N LEU A 132 35.64 13.99 4.45
CA LEU A 132 34.25 14.34 4.69
C LEU A 132 33.66 13.62 5.93
N THR A 133 34.01 12.35 6.11
CA THR A 133 33.61 11.58 7.28
C THR A 133 34.27 12.11 8.55
N ALA A 134 35.55 12.52 8.45
CA ALA A 134 36.30 13.12 9.54
C ALA A 134 35.66 14.43 10.02
N SER A 135 35.44 15.36 9.10
CA SER A 135 34.93 16.70 9.44
C SER A 135 33.50 16.67 9.98
N THR A 136 32.70 15.69 9.57
CA THR A 136 31.27 15.66 9.88
C THR A 136 30.94 14.80 11.11
N TYR A 137 31.68 13.72 11.36
CA TYR A 137 31.32 12.72 12.38
C TYR A 137 32.43 12.46 13.41
N ALA A 138 33.69 12.83 13.15
CA ALA A 138 34.73 12.67 14.15
C ALA A 138 34.55 13.71 15.27
N GLY A 139 34.36 13.23 16.50
CA GLY A 139 34.21 14.09 17.70
C GLY A 139 32.78 14.58 17.98
N GLN A 140 31.78 14.18 17.18
CA GLN A 140 30.38 14.39 17.55
C GLN A 140 29.89 13.24 18.42
N VAL A 141 30.22 13.26 19.71
CA VAL A 141 29.53 12.47 20.73
C VAL A 141 28.62 13.47 21.45
N ASP A 142 27.31 13.37 21.23
CA ASP A 142 26.31 13.99 22.10
C ASP A 142 26.25 13.23 23.44
#